data_AF-A0AAV3RRT6-F1
#
_entry.id   AF-A0AAV3RRT6-F1
#
_cell.length_a   1.000
_cell.length_b   1.000
_cell.length_c   1.000
_cell.angle_alpha   90.00
_cell.angle_beta   90.00
_cell.angle_gamma   90.00
#
_symmetry.space_group_name_H-M   'P 1'
#
loop_
_entity.id
_entity.type
_entity.pdbx_description
1 polymer ?
#
loop_
_entity_poly.entity_id
_entity_poly.type
_entity_poly.pdbx_seq_one_letter_code
_entity_poly.pdbx_strand_id
1 'polypeptide(L)'
;MKKPNETASVKVLRDGEELEFSIKLHPLQPLVPVHQFDKHPSYFIFAGFVFIPLTQQYLDHESSSLLYELALRKIAKKSGQQLVIISQVCIMLCFY
;
A
#
# COMPACT_ATOMS: atom_id res chain seq x y z
N MET A 1 7.51 -1.67 -23.23
CA MET A 1 7.31 -0.85 -22.01
C MET A 1 8.61 -0.11 -21.72
N LYS A 2 8.56 1.18 -21.36
CA LYS A 2 9.77 1.92 -20.93
C LYS A 2 10.35 1.27 -19.66
N LYS A 3 11.67 1.25 -19.53
CA LYS A 3 12.33 0.65 -18.37
C LYS A 3 12.12 1.55 -17.14
N PRO A 4 12.10 0.99 -15.92
CA PRO A 4 12.10 1.79 -14.70
C PRO A 4 13.29 2.75 -14.70
N ASN A 5 13.08 3.97 -14.20
CA ASN A 5 14.06 5.06 -14.15
C ASN A 5 14.46 5.68 -15.49
N GLU A 6 13.81 5.31 -16.60
CA GLU A 6 13.95 6.04 -17.85
C GLU A 6 13.23 7.39 -17.81
N THR A 7 13.74 8.33 -18.59
CA THR A 7 13.14 9.65 -18.75
C THR A 7 12.15 9.63 -19.92
N ALA A 8 11.00 10.25 -19.75
CA ALA A 8 10.00 10.43 -20.78
C ALA A 8 9.73 11.92 -21.01
N SER A 9 9.78 12.34 -22.27
CA SER A 9 9.23 13.62 -22.70
C SER A 9 7.71 13.56 -22.71
N VAL A 10 7.08 14.49 -22.02
CA VAL A 10 5.62 14.64 -21.91
C VAL A 10 5.27 16.07 -22.30
N LYS A 11 4.48 16.22 -23.36
CA LYS A 11 3.89 17.50 -23.73
C LYS A 11 2.55 17.66 -23.04
N VAL A 12 2.35 18.79 -22.38
CA VAL A 12 1.10 19.12 -21.68
C VAL A 12 0.66 20.53 -22.08
N LEU A 13 -0.65 20.72 -22.20
CA LEU A 13 -1.24 22.04 -22.34
C LEU A 13 -1.63 22.54 -20.95
N ARG A 14 -1.03 23.63 -20.48
CA ARG A 14 -1.38 24.28 -19.21
C ARG A 14 -1.59 25.77 -19.46
N ASP A 15 -2.71 26.31 -18.99
CA ASP A 15 -3.09 27.71 -19.17
C ASP A 15 -3.10 28.19 -20.64
N GLY A 16 -3.35 27.26 -21.58
CA GLY A 16 -3.39 27.54 -23.02
C GLY A 16 -2.03 27.48 -23.73
N GLU A 17 -0.93 27.22 -23.02
CA GLU A 17 0.41 27.07 -23.58
C GLU A 17 0.86 25.60 -23.62
N GLU A 18 1.51 25.20 -24.71
CA GLU A 18 2.13 23.88 -24.84
C GLU A 18 3.50 23.88 -24.14
N LEU A 19 3.64 23.03 -23.11
CA LEU A 19 4.85 22.87 -22.33
C LEU A 19 5.38 21.44 -22.49
N GLU A 20 6.70 21.30 -22.66
CA GLU A 20 7.35 20.00 -22.74
C GLU A 20 8.19 19.74 -21.48
N PHE A 21 7.89 18.63 -20.80
CA PHE A 21 8.55 18.21 -19.56
C PHE A 21 9.30 16.91 -19.76
N SER A 22 10.50 16.82 -19.20
CA SER A 22 11.30 15.60 -19.15
C SER A 22 11.15 14.98 -17.76
N ILE A 23 10.30 13.96 -17.62
CA ILE A 23 9.93 13.36 -16.34
C ILE A 23 10.60 12.00 -16.18
N LYS A 24 11.25 11.76 -15.03
CA LYS A 24 11.83 10.46 -14.69
C LYS A 24 10.73 9.53 -14.19
N LEU A 25 10.60 8.36 -14.82
CA LEU A 25 9.59 7.37 -14.46
C LEU A 25 10.08 6.50 -13.32
N HIS A 26 9.36 6.49 -12.20
CA HIS A 26 9.60 5.55 -11.10
C HIS A 26 8.52 4.48 -11.08
N PRO A 27 8.83 3.24 -10.63
CA PRO A 27 7.82 2.23 -10.38
C PRO A 27 6.76 2.76 -9.42
N LEU A 28 5.49 2.48 -9.70
CA LEU A 28 4.42 2.78 -8.77
C LEU A 28 4.61 1.95 -7.50
N GLN A 29 4.69 2.61 -6.36
CA GLN A 29 4.70 1.96 -5.05
C GLN A 29 3.27 2.03 -4.47
N PRO A 30 2.47 0.95 -4.56
CA PRO A 30 1.13 0.95 -4.00
C PRO A 30 1.19 0.99 -2.47
N LEU A 31 0.19 1.63 -1.83
CA LEU A 31 0.09 1.68 -0.37
C LEU A 31 -0.18 0.31 0.23
N VAL A 32 -1.00 -0.49 -0.46
CA VAL A 32 -1.27 -1.89 -0.12
C VAL A 32 -0.46 -2.76 -1.08
N PRO A 33 0.57 -3.47 -0.60
CA PRO A 33 1.40 -4.32 -1.45
C PRO A 33 0.60 -5.52 -1.97
N VAL A 34 0.69 -5.74 -3.28
CA VAL A 34 0.01 -6.80 -4.02
C VAL A 34 0.71 -8.15 -3.85
N HIS A 35 2.04 -8.17 -4.03
CA HIS A 35 2.85 -9.37 -3.94
C HIS A 35 4.00 -9.14 -2.96
N GLN A 36 4.11 -10.05 -2.00
CA GLN A 36 5.24 -10.13 -1.07
C GLN A 36 5.88 -11.52 -1.24
N PHE A 37 6.69 -11.68 -2.28
CA PHE A 37 7.46 -12.91 -2.47
C PHE A 37 8.51 -13.04 -1.37
N ASP A 38 8.61 -14.23 -0.77
CA ASP A 38 9.62 -14.64 0.22
C ASP A 38 9.73 -13.75 1.46
N LYS A 39 8.71 -12.94 1.75
CA LYS A 39 8.66 -12.10 2.94
C LYS A 39 7.66 -12.67 3.93
N HIS A 40 8.13 -13.05 5.12
CA HIS A 40 7.23 -13.44 6.20
C HIS A 40 6.35 -12.24 6.59
N PRO A 41 5.02 -12.44 6.78
CA PRO A 41 4.14 -11.37 7.22
C PRO A 41 4.66 -10.77 8.53
N SER A 42 4.84 -9.45 8.54
CA SER A 42 5.26 -8.73 9.73
C SER A 42 4.06 -8.53 10.65
N TYR A 43 4.18 -8.88 11.93
CA TYR A 43 3.14 -8.64 12.92
C TYR A 43 3.74 -8.05 14.20
N PHE A 44 2.93 -7.29 14.93
CA PHE A 44 3.29 -6.73 16.22
C PHE A 44 2.15 -6.98 17.20
N ILE A 45 2.46 -7.54 18.37
CA ILE A 45 1.45 -7.85 19.39
C ILE A 45 1.72 -7.00 20.62
N PHE A 46 0.70 -6.28 21.08
CA PHE A 46 0.78 -5.48 22.29
C PHE A 46 -0.53 -5.55 23.06
N ALA A 47 -0.47 -5.93 24.34
CA ALA A 47 -1.64 -6.06 25.23
C ALA A 47 -2.81 -6.87 24.62
N GLY A 48 -2.48 -7.93 23.86
CA GLY A 48 -3.45 -8.78 23.17
C GLY A 48 -3.89 -8.25 21.80
N PHE A 49 -3.59 -7.01 21.42
CA PHE A 49 -3.90 -6.49 20.08
C PHE A 49 -2.85 -6.95 19.07
N VAL A 50 -3.32 -7.57 17.98
CA VAL A 50 -2.48 -8.05 16.87
C VAL A 50 -2.51 -7.02 15.74
N PHE A 51 -1.42 -6.30 15.57
CA PHE A 51 -1.21 -5.33 14.50
C PHE A 51 -0.53 -5.97 13.30
N ILE A 52 -1.10 -5.80 12.11
CA ILE A 52 -0.53 -6.29 10.86
C ILE A 52 -0.60 -5.21 9.77
N PRO A 53 0.37 -5.14 8.84
CA PRO A 53 0.24 -4.33 7.64
C PRO A 53 -0.84 -4.94 6.73
N LEU A 54 -1.73 -4.11 6.22
CA LEU A 54 -2.71 -4.52 5.23
C LEU A 54 -1.99 -4.87 3.94
N THR A 55 -2.21 -6.11 3.47
CA THR A 55 -1.73 -6.62 2.19
C THR A 55 -2.91 -6.99 1.31
N GLN A 56 -2.70 -7.11 0.00
CA GLN A 56 -3.77 -7.59 -0.87
C GLN A 56 -4.19 -9.02 -0.50
N GLN A 57 -3.23 -9.87 -0.11
CA GLN A 57 -3.52 -11.22 0.39
C GLN A 57 -4.48 -11.21 1.58
N TYR A 58 -4.33 -10.26 2.52
CA TYR A 58 -5.25 -10.13 3.64
C TYR A 58 -6.66 -9.71 3.19
N LEU A 59 -6.77 -8.79 2.23
CA LEU A 59 -8.06 -8.37 1.65
C LEU A 59 -8.77 -9.50 0.87
N ASP A 60 -7.99 -10.37 0.22
CA ASP A 60 -8.54 -11.51 -0.52
C ASP A 60 -9.13 -12.55 0.44
N HIS A 61 -8.57 -12.67 1.66
CA HIS A 61 -9.11 -13.51 2.73
C HIS A 61 -10.28 -12.86 3.47
N GLU A 62 -10.14 -11.58 3.84
CA GLU A 62 -11.12 -10.82 4.59
C GLU A 62 -11.96 -9.97 3.63
N SER A 63 -13.18 -10.42 3.34
CA SER A 63 -14.14 -9.77 2.42
C SER A 63 -14.77 -8.48 2.97
N SER A 64 -13.97 -7.63 3.61
CA SER A 64 -14.39 -6.33 4.12
C SER A 64 -14.38 -5.28 3.01
N SER A 65 -15.58 -4.88 2.58
CA SER A 65 -15.78 -3.81 1.58
C SER A 65 -15.12 -2.49 1.99
N LEU A 66 -15.13 -2.16 3.29
CA LEU A 66 -14.51 -0.95 3.83
C LEU A 66 -12.99 -0.96 3.64
N LEU A 67 -12.32 -2.08 3.95
CA LEU A 67 -10.87 -2.18 3.79
C LEU A 67 -10.48 -2.11 2.31
N TYR A 68 -11.30 -2.68 1.42
CA TYR A 68 -11.10 -2.60 -0.02
C TYR A 68 -11.22 -1.15 -0.54
N GLU A 69 -12.23 -0.43 -0.08
CA GLU A 69 -12.42 0.99 -0.41
C GLU A 69 -11.22 1.84 0.06
N LEU A 70 -10.73 1.59 1.27
CA LEU A 70 -9.56 2.27 1.82
C LEU A 70 -8.28 1.96 1.03
N ALA A 71 -8.12 0.71 0.58
CA ALA A 71 -6.98 0.29 -0.23
C ALA A 71 -6.96 0.94 -1.62
N LEU A 72 -8.13 1.10 -2.24
CA LEU A 72 -8.26 1.73 -3.56
C LEU A 72 -8.13 3.26 -3.52
N ARG A 73 -8.71 3.91 -2.51
CA ARG A 73 -8.72 5.39 -2.44
C ARG A 73 -7.41 6.00 -1.96
N LYS A 74 -6.59 5.25 -1.21
CA LYS A 74 -5.39 5.81 -0.58
C LYS A 74 -4.13 5.53 -1.41
N ILE A 75 -3.44 6.61 -1.77
CA ILE A 75 -2.11 6.57 -2.40
C ILE A 75 -1.04 6.80 -1.33
N ALA A 76 0.10 6.14 -1.45
CA ALA A 76 1.24 6.32 -0.55
C ALA A 76 1.80 7.76 -0.68
N LYS A 77 1.86 8.48 0.44
CA LYS A 77 2.39 9.85 0.52
C LYS A 77 3.89 9.88 0.79
N LYS A 78 4.41 8.82 1.42
CA LYS A 78 5.84 8.66 1.76
C LYS A 78 6.31 7.29 1.30
N SER A 79 7.59 7.19 0.94
CA SER A 79 8.19 5.89 0.62
C SER A 79 8.16 4.99 1.86
N GLY A 80 7.80 3.73 1.66
CA GLY A 80 7.68 2.74 2.74
C GLY A 80 6.46 2.94 3.66
N GLN A 81 5.53 3.84 3.33
CA GLN A 81 4.29 3.98 4.09
C GLN A 81 3.46 2.70 3.98
N GLN A 82 2.91 2.25 5.12
CA GLN A 82 2.03 1.09 5.21
C GLN A 82 0.73 1.45 5.92
N LEU A 83 -0.37 0.80 5.53
CA LEU A 83 -1.62 0.86 6.29
C LEU A 83 -1.60 -0.29 7.30
N VAL A 84 -1.61 0.01 8.60
CA VAL A 84 -1.60 -1.00 9.67
C VAL A 84 -3.00 -1.11 10.25
N ILE A 85 -3.48 -2.34 10.41
CA ILE A 85 -4.79 -2.66 10.99
C ILE A 85 -4.61 -3.50 12.25
N ILE A 86 -5.64 -3.49 13.10
CA ILE A 86 -5.81 -4.47 14.17
C ILE A 86 -6.59 -5.63 13.57
N SER A 87 -5.95 -6.78 13.42
CA SER A 87 -6.59 -7.98 12.86
C SER A 87 -7.40 -8.72 13.93
N GLN A 88 -6.82 -8.88 15.12
CA GLN A 88 -7.40 -9.68 16.19
C GLN A 88 -7.09 -9.09 17.57
N VAL A 89 -7.90 -9.48 18.54
CA VAL A 89 -7.67 -9.21 19.96
C VAL A 89 -7.59 -10.56 20.68
N CYS A 90 -6.39 -10.97 21.06
CA CYS A 90 -6.16 -12.13 21.91
C CYS A 90 -6.58 -11.80 23.34
N ILE A 91 -7.77 -12.23 23.71
CA ILE A 91 -8.19 -12.28 25.10
C ILE A 91 -7.45 -13.46 25.72
N MET A 92 -6.44 -13.18 26.54
CA MET A 92 -5.87 -14.20 27.42
C MET A 92 -6.94 -14.55 28.44
N LEU A 93 -7.80 -15.51 28.11
CA LEU A 93 -8.56 -16.24 29.12
C LEU A 93 -7.51 -16.95 29.96
N CYS A 94 -7.12 -16.34 31.07
CA CYS A 94 -6.57 -17.08 32.19
C CYS A 94 -7.65 -18.08 32.61
N PHE A 95 -7.60 -19.29 32.04
CA PHE A 95 -8.27 -20.43 32.63
C PHE A 95 -7.57 -20.66 33.97
N TYR A 96 -8.26 -20.25 35.04
CA TYR A 96 -7.93 -20.55 36.43
C TYR A 96 -8.40 -21.96 36.78
#